data_AF-A0A8J6Z8J2-F1
#
_entry.id   AF-A0A8J6Z8J2-F1
#
_cell.length_a   1.000
_cell.length_b   1.000
_cell.length_c   1.000
_cell.angle_alpha   90.00
_cell.angle_beta   90.00
_cell.angle_gamma   90.00
#
_symmetry.space_group_name_H-M   'P 1'
#
loop_
_entity.id
_entity.type
_entity.pdbx_description
1 polymer ?
#
loop_
_entity_poly.entity_id
_entity_poly.type
_entity_poly.pdbx_seq_one_letter_code
_entity_poly.pdbx_strand_id
1 'polypeptide(L)'
;MKNKIMVTKSNEKIHFYLVSNGKRHYMFSQSFSKGVYQFFRSGRSESELHKYNMWRKNPRLDKTIEKLPMYMRYVLKEDNAA
;
A
#
# COMPACT_ATOMS: atom_id res chain seq x y z
N MET A 1 0.39 16.31 -6.36
CA MET A 1 0.53 15.09 -7.19
C MET A 1 -0.23 13.96 -6.50
N LYS A 2 -0.77 12.98 -7.22
CA LYS A 2 -1.60 11.92 -6.59
C LYS A 2 -0.71 10.90 -5.87
N ASN A 3 -1.05 10.63 -4.61
CA ASN A 3 -0.42 9.58 -3.80
C ASN A 3 -0.55 8.21 -4.47
N LYS A 4 0.54 7.44 -4.49
CA LYS A 4 0.58 6.09 -5.07
C LYS A 4 1.18 5.10 -4.09
N ILE A 5 0.57 3.94 -3.96
CA ILE A 5 1.11 2.81 -3.20
C ILE A 5 1.93 1.95 -4.13
N MET A 6 3.16 1.64 -3.71
CA MET A 6 4.08 0.75 -4.42
C MET A 6 4.52 -0.38 -3.51
N VAL A 7 4.87 -1.51 -4.11
CA VAL A 7 5.43 -2.65 -3.39
C VAL A 7 6.73 -3.12 -3.98
N THR A 8 7.64 -3.58 -3.13
CA THR A 8 8.77 -4.42 -3.53
C THR A 8 8.63 -5.79 -2.89
N LYS A 9 9.09 -6.83 -3.60
CA LYS A 9 9.19 -8.17 -3.05
C LYS A 9 10.66 -8.43 -2.70
N SER A 10 10.92 -8.88 -1.49
CA SER A 10 12.24 -9.37 -1.07
C SER A 10 12.03 -10.64 -0.27
N ASN A 11 12.70 -11.73 -0.66
CA ASN A 11 12.52 -13.06 -0.08
C ASN A 11 11.02 -13.43 -0.02
N GLU A 12 10.53 -13.78 1.17
CA GLU A 12 9.15 -14.12 1.48
C GLU A 12 8.35 -12.93 2.04
N LYS A 13 8.78 -11.69 1.78
CA LYS A 13 8.09 -10.48 2.24
C LYS A 13 7.72 -9.54 1.09
N ILE A 14 6.67 -8.78 1.34
CA ILE A 14 6.24 -7.65 0.52
C ILE A 14 6.41 -6.40 1.39
N HIS A 15 7.17 -5.44 0.88
CA HIS A 15 7.37 -4.14 1.51
C HIS A 15 6.47 -3.12 0.82
N PHE A 16 5.71 -2.36 1.61
CA PHE A 16 4.78 -1.35 1.14
C PHE A 16 5.38 0.04 1.29
N TYR A 17 5.17 0.87 0.27
CA TYR A 17 5.65 2.24 0.23
C TYR A 17 4.55 3.19 -0.23
N LEU A 18 4.51 4.37 0.36
CA LEU A 18 3.76 5.51 -0.15
C LEU A 18 4.71 6.38 -0.98
N VAL A 19 4.33 6.66 -2.22
CA VAL A 19 4.99 7.66 -3.05
C VAL A 19 4.15 8.93 -3.00
N SER A 20 4.72 9.99 -2.42
CA SER A 20 4.12 11.32 -2.33
C SER A 20 5.17 12.36 -2.68
N ASN A 21 4.80 13.39 -3.45
CA ASN A 21 5.70 14.48 -3.87
C ASN A 21 7.06 14.02 -4.43
N GLY A 22 7.09 12.90 -5.15
CA GLY A 22 8.32 12.32 -5.71
C GLY A 22 9.20 11.57 -4.71
N LYS A 23 8.89 11.62 -3.41
CA LYS A 23 9.57 10.85 -2.36
C LYS A 23 8.88 9.51 -2.14
N ARG A 24 9.67 8.50 -1.76
CA ARG A 24 9.19 7.16 -1.41
C ARG A 24 9.36 6.93 0.09
N HIS A 25 8.25 6.72 0.78
CA HIS A 25 8.21 6.50 2.21
C HIS A 25 7.84 5.05 2.49
N TYR A 26 8.57 4.40 3.39
CA TYR A 26 8.24 3.05 3.85
C TYR A 26 7.00 3.10 4.76
N MET A 27 6.09 2.14 4.60
CA MET A 27 4.91 2.00 5.46
C MET A 27 5.04 0.77 6.38
N PHE A 28 5.07 -0.42 5.79
CA PHE A 28 5.18 -1.67 6.54
C PHE A 28 5.62 -2.83 5.63
N SER A 29 5.89 -3.98 6.25
CA SER A 29 6.18 -5.23 5.58
C SER A 29 5.21 -6.32 6.03
N GLN A 30 4.88 -7.24 5.14
CA GLN A 30 4.11 -8.43 5.50
C GLN A 30 4.60 -9.65 4.73
N SER A 31 4.24 -10.85 5.20
CA SER A 31 4.54 -12.10 4.50
C SER A 31 3.96 -12.11 3.09
N PHE A 32 4.67 -12.74 2.17
CA PHE A 32 4.32 -12.77 0.77
C PHE A 32 2.96 -13.46 0.56
N SER A 33 2.08 -12.76 -0.15
CA SER A 33 0.83 -13.29 -0.66
C SER A 33 0.76 -12.97 -2.14
N LYS A 34 0.64 -14.00 -2.99
CA LYS A 34 0.59 -13.85 -4.44
C LYS A 34 -0.49 -12.86 -4.87
N GLY A 35 -1.70 -12.98 -4.32
CA GLY A 35 -2.82 -12.10 -4.65
C GLY A 35 -2.57 -10.65 -4.24
N VAL A 36 -1.93 -10.43 -3.09
CA VAL A 36 -1.58 -9.08 -2.65
C VAL A 36 -0.50 -8.48 -3.54
N TYR A 37 0.58 -9.21 -3.79
CA TYR A 37 1.66 -8.74 -4.65
C TYR A 37 1.15 -8.43 -6.06
N GLN A 38 0.37 -9.33 -6.66
CA GLN A 38 -0.20 -9.11 -8.00
C GLN A 38 -1.12 -7.90 -8.07
N PHE A 39 -1.87 -7.61 -7.00
CA PHE A 39 -2.74 -6.43 -6.95
C PHE A 39 -1.94 -5.12 -6.93
N PHE A 40 -0.84 -5.07 -6.15
CA PHE A 40 -0.07 -3.84 -5.95
C PHE A 40 1.18 -3.69 -6.84
N ARG A 41 1.64 -4.72 -7.57
CA ARG A 41 2.91 -4.68 -8.33
C ARG A 41 2.99 -3.59 -9.41
N SER A 42 1.86 -3.17 -9.98
CA SER A 42 1.77 -2.04 -10.94
C SER A 42 1.77 -0.67 -10.24
N GLY A 43 1.76 -0.69 -8.91
CA GLY A 43 1.37 0.40 -8.03
C GLY A 43 -0.10 0.80 -8.20
N ARG A 44 -0.67 1.39 -7.16
CA ARG A 44 -2.09 1.76 -7.10
C ARG A 44 -2.28 3.16 -6.55
N SER A 45 -3.15 3.93 -7.18
CA SER A 45 -3.61 5.20 -6.65
C SER A 45 -4.62 4.97 -5.52
N GLU A 46 -4.76 5.94 -4.63
CA GLU A 46 -5.75 5.92 -3.56
C GLU A 46 -7.19 5.77 -4.09
N SER A 47 -7.50 6.40 -5.24
CA SER A 47 -8.79 6.24 -5.92
C SER A 47 -9.07 4.81 -6.39
N GLU A 48 -8.04 4.04 -6.78
CA GLU A 48 -8.21 2.62 -7.14
C GLU A 48 -8.49 1.76 -5.90
N LEU A 49 -7.97 2.14 -4.74
CA LEU A 49 -8.27 1.47 -3.46
C LEU A 49 -9.73 1.70 -3.07
N HIS A 50 -10.24 2.92 -3.23
CA HIS A 50 -11.65 3.22 -2.97
C HIS A 50 -12.61 2.51 -3.92
N LYS A 51 -12.18 2.28 -5.17
CA LYS A 51 -12.95 1.50 -6.16
C LYS A 51 -12.89 -0.01 -5.92
N TYR A 52 -12.00 -0.48 -5.05
CA TYR A 52 -11.94 -1.87 -4.67
C TYR A 52 -13.14 -2.22 -3.77
N ASN A 53 -14.30 -2.43 -4.41
CA ASN A 53 -15.48 -2.94 -3.73
C ASN A 53 -15.27 -4.43 -3.45
N MET A 54 -15.11 -4.75 -2.15
CA MET A 54 -14.93 -6.09 -1.62
C MET A 54 -16.10 -7.01 -1.99
N TRP A 55 -15.85 -7.99 -2.86
CA TRP A 55 -16.69 -9.20 -2.94
C TRP A 55 -16.03 -10.38 -2.22
N ARG A 56 -15.35 -10.12 -1.08
CA ARG A 56 -14.71 -11.12 -0.19
C ARG A 56 -13.83 -12.18 -0.87
N LYS A 57 -13.33 -11.94 -2.08
CA LYS A 57 -12.56 -12.95 -2.85
C LYS A 57 -11.17 -13.19 -2.26
N ASN A 58 -10.61 -12.25 -1.49
CA ASN A 58 -9.27 -12.39 -0.91
C ASN A 58 -9.15 -11.68 0.46
N PRO A 59 -9.43 -12.40 1.57
CA PRO A 59 -9.38 -11.83 2.91
C PRO A 59 -8.01 -11.23 3.30
N ARG A 60 -6.90 -11.73 2.73
CA ARG A 60 -5.56 -11.16 3.01
C ARG A 60 -5.37 -9.81 2.32
N LEU A 61 -5.92 -9.64 1.12
CA LEU A 61 -5.89 -8.37 0.41
C LEU A 61 -6.81 -7.35 1.07
N ASP A 62 -8.02 -7.76 1.48
CA ASP A 62 -8.96 -6.90 2.21
C ASP A 62 -8.30 -6.33 3.48
N LYS A 63 -7.73 -7.20 4.33
CA LYS A 63 -6.97 -6.80 5.53
C LYS A 63 -5.75 -5.93 5.23
N THR A 64 -5.15 -6.08 4.05
CA THR A 64 -4.03 -5.21 3.65
C THR A 64 -4.56 -3.81 3.35
N ILE A 65 -5.63 -3.70 2.56
CA ILE A 65 -6.24 -2.43 2.16
C ILE A 65 -6.77 -1.67 3.38
N GLU A 66 -7.42 -2.35 4.33
CA GLU A 66 -7.93 -1.75 5.57
C GLU A 66 -6.83 -1.06 6.41
N LYS A 67 -5.60 -1.54 6.34
CA LYS A 67 -4.46 -0.97 7.09
C LYS A 67 -3.87 0.28 6.43
N LEU A 68 -3.98 0.41 5.10
CA LEU A 68 -3.28 1.45 4.33
C LEU A 68 -3.61 2.87 4.80
N PRO A 69 -4.88 3.25 5.06
CA PRO A 69 -5.21 4.61 5.49
C PRO A 69 -4.48 5.04 6.76
N MET A 70 -4.31 4.13 7.73
CA MET A 70 -3.63 4.42 8.98
C MET A 70 -2.14 4.71 8.77
N TYR A 71 -1.44 3.84 8.02
CA TYR A 71 -0.02 4.05 7.70
C TYR A 71 0.21 5.28 6.83
N MET A 72 -0.68 5.54 5.86
CA MET A 72 -0.59 6.73 5.01
C MET A 72 -0.69 8.02 5.84
N ARG A 73 -1.64 8.09 6.79
CA ARG A 73 -1.76 9.24 7.70
C ARG A 73 -0.50 9.44 8.53
N TYR A 74 0.09 8.36 9.04
CA TYR A 74 1.31 8.43 9.84
C TYR A 74 2.48 8.99 9.02
N VAL A 75 2.75 8.41 7.86
CA VAL A 75 3.83 8.84 6.97
C VAL A 75 3.66 10.27 6.49
N LEU A 76 2.44 10.67 6.09
CA LEU A 76 2.18 12.04 5.62
C LEU A 76 2.31 13.04 6.76
N LYS A 77 1.96 12.67 8.00
CA LYS A 77 2.19 13.54 9.16
C LYS A 77 3.69 13.75 9.40
N GLU A 78 4.50 12.69 9.31
CA GLU A 78 5.95 12.79 9.47
C GLU A 78 6.61 13.60 8.35
N ASP A 79 6.22 13.41 7.09
CA ASP A 79 6.81 14.18 5.96
C ASP A 79 6.44 15.66 6.00
N ASN A 80 5.26 16.03 6.51
CA ASN A 80 4.89 17.44 6.70
C ASN A 80 5.51 18.09 7.95
N ALA A 81 6.06 17.28 8.87
CA ALA A 81 6.72 17.76 10.08
C ALA A 81 8.24 17.93 9.90
N ALA A 82 8.78 17.51 8.75
CA ALA A 82 10.20 17.56 8.37
C ALA A 82 10.46 18.65 7.33
#